data_AF-A0A7W4YZR2-F1
#
_entry.id   AF-A0A7W4YZR2-F1
#
_cell.length_a   1.000
_cell.length_b   1.000
_cell.length_c   1.000
_cell.angle_alpha   90.00
_cell.angle_beta   90.00
_cell.angle_gamma   90.00
#
_symmetry.space_group_name_H-M   'P 1'
#
loop_
_entity.id
_entity.type
_entity.pdbx_description
1 polymer ?
#
loop_
_entity_poly.entity_id
_entity_poly.type
_entity_poly.pdbx_seq_one_letter_code
_entity_poly.pdbx_strand_id
1 'polypeptide(L)'
;MNYVSAVTASGALDTSSCAAVVASLGREAPLPYAVDALLNVKSGVRSVSDNPQCETFARTLGLAQIGLVLRSVRLSGGRTVSLVAVPSACWRDPDLHARVLDLKWAVEFSGRRLVLAPESVIRAEPRLTNALLVSACDGVHVTPRERLMLLSHLAEVGGSASLEVCAEWLTGSPDPAGAVLRLVAERVLTIALDRPIELQSEVSLAAWR
;
A
#
# COMPACT_ATOMS: atom_id res chain seq x y z
N MET A 1 -6.08 -41.78 1.99
CA MET A 1 -6.88 -40.56 2.21
C MET A 1 -6.55 -40.07 3.62
N ASN A 2 -5.46 -39.32 3.77
CA ASN A 2 -5.04 -38.78 5.06
C ASN A 2 -5.11 -37.25 4.94
N TYR A 3 -6.12 -36.66 5.57
CA TYR A 3 -6.18 -35.23 5.83
C TYR A 3 -5.13 -34.91 6.89
N VAL A 4 -4.05 -34.25 6.48
CA VAL A 4 -3.14 -33.58 7.41
C VAL A 4 -3.75 -32.22 7.69
N SER A 5 -4.14 -32.01 8.95
CA SER A 5 -4.67 -30.75 9.48
C SER A 5 -3.72 -29.58 9.19
N ALA A 6 -4.24 -28.55 8.53
CA ALA A 6 -3.61 -27.25 8.42
C ALA A 6 -3.83 -26.48 9.73
N VAL A 7 -3.00 -26.77 10.73
CA VAL A 7 -2.88 -25.96 11.95
C VAL A 7 -1.39 -25.71 12.15
N THR A 8 -1.09 -24.48 12.59
CA THR A 8 0.23 -23.89 12.94
C THR A 8 1.06 -23.29 11.80
N ALA A 9 0.65 -22.10 11.35
CA ALA A 9 1.54 -21.03 10.87
C ALA A 9 0.95 -19.62 11.06
N SER A 10 -0.38 -19.51 11.28
CA SER A 10 -1.08 -18.24 11.58
C SER A 10 -0.60 -17.55 12.88
N GLY A 11 -0.16 -18.34 13.87
CA GLY A 11 0.02 -17.84 15.25
C GLY A 11 1.16 -16.84 15.48
N ALA A 12 2.11 -16.65 14.55
CA ALA A 12 3.24 -15.75 14.75
C ALA A 12 3.03 -14.32 14.22
N LEU A 13 2.09 -14.13 13.28
CA LEU A 13 1.65 -12.79 12.84
C LEU A 13 0.42 -12.32 13.63
N ASP A 14 -0.30 -13.25 14.27
CA ASP A 14 -1.54 -13.02 15.04
C ASP A 14 -1.36 -12.27 16.37
N THR A 15 -0.13 -12.05 16.83
CA THR A 15 0.15 -11.29 18.08
C THR A 15 0.46 -9.81 17.86
N SER A 16 0.54 -9.33 16.62
CA SER A 16 0.78 -7.91 16.34
C SER A 16 -0.50 -7.08 16.43
N SER A 17 -0.45 -5.92 17.10
CA SER A 17 -1.52 -4.91 17.10
C SER A 17 -1.95 -4.52 15.67
N CYS A 18 -1.05 -4.69 14.69
CA CYS A 18 -1.28 -4.43 13.28
C CYS A 18 -2.24 -5.44 12.65
N ALA A 19 -2.12 -6.74 12.96
CA ALA A 19 -3.01 -7.78 12.46
C ALA A 19 -4.47 -7.54 12.89
N ALA A 20 -4.71 -7.07 14.12
CA ALA A 20 -6.04 -6.70 14.59
C ALA A 20 -6.63 -5.49 13.84
N VAL A 21 -5.80 -4.50 13.49
CA VAL A 21 -6.22 -3.35 12.68
C VAL A 21 -6.55 -3.78 11.25
N VAL A 22 -5.75 -4.65 10.65
CA VAL A 22 -6.03 -5.20 9.32
C VAL A 22 -7.27 -6.08 9.32
N ALA A 23 -7.46 -6.90 10.36
CA ALA A 23 -8.66 -7.73 10.51
C ALA A 23 -9.93 -6.90 10.67
N SER A 24 -9.83 -5.75 11.35
CA SER A 24 -10.98 -4.84 11.52
C SER A 24 -11.27 -3.98 10.30
N LEU A 25 -10.27 -3.64 9.47
CA LEU A 25 -10.46 -2.83 8.26
C LEU A 25 -10.67 -3.67 7.00
N GLY A 26 -9.89 -4.73 6.79
CA GLY A 26 -9.99 -5.69 5.71
C GLY A 26 -10.43 -5.11 4.35
N ARG A 27 -11.34 -5.83 3.69
CA ARG A 27 -11.96 -5.35 2.44
C ARG A 27 -12.88 -4.16 2.61
N GLU A 28 -13.32 -3.86 3.83
CA GLU A 28 -14.28 -2.81 4.16
C GLU A 28 -13.62 -1.45 4.42
N ALA A 29 -12.28 -1.37 4.39
CA ALA A 29 -11.53 -0.15 4.62
C ALA A 29 -12.09 1.01 3.78
N PRO A 30 -12.28 2.22 4.32
CA PRO A 30 -12.74 3.35 3.52
C PRO A 30 -11.88 3.55 2.28
N LEU A 31 -12.48 3.81 1.12
CA LEU A 31 -11.75 3.91 -0.15
C LEU A 31 -10.55 4.88 -0.11
N PRO A 32 -10.64 6.07 0.53
CA PRO A 32 -9.47 6.95 0.69
C PRO A 32 -8.31 6.26 1.41
N TYR A 33 -8.60 5.55 2.50
CA TYR A 33 -7.59 4.85 3.30
C TYR A 33 -6.95 3.70 2.51
N ALA A 34 -7.75 2.91 1.79
CA ALA A 34 -7.25 1.82 0.95
C ALA A 34 -6.32 2.32 -0.18
N VAL A 35 -6.67 3.45 -0.80
CA VAL A 35 -5.85 4.08 -1.86
C VAL A 35 -4.53 4.57 -1.28
N ASP A 36 -4.57 5.29 -0.15
CA ASP A 36 -3.37 5.85 0.46
C ASP A 36 -2.43 4.74 0.95
N ALA A 37 -2.98 3.67 1.55
CA ALA A 37 -2.22 2.48 1.92
C ALA A 37 -1.46 1.88 0.72
N LEU A 38 -2.14 1.65 -0.41
CA LEU A 38 -1.52 1.08 -1.62
C LEU A 38 -0.46 1.99 -2.23
N LEU A 39 -0.67 3.31 -2.22
CA LEU A 39 0.27 4.26 -2.79
C LEU A 39 1.52 4.43 -1.92
N ASN A 40 1.37 4.38 -0.60
CA ASN A 40 2.48 4.55 0.33
C ASN A 40 3.49 3.39 0.25
N VAL A 41 3.02 2.17 0.02
CA VAL A 41 3.87 0.97 -0.06
C VAL A 41 4.47 0.73 -1.44
N LYS A 42 4.08 1.51 -2.47
CA LYS A 42 4.57 1.31 -3.84
C LYS A 42 5.94 1.96 -4.04
N SER A 43 6.95 1.17 -4.39
CA SER A 43 8.34 1.64 -4.60
C SER A 43 8.50 2.71 -5.68
N GLY A 44 7.62 2.74 -6.69
CA GLY A 44 7.63 3.76 -7.75
C GLY A 44 7.01 5.10 -7.36
N VAL A 45 6.39 5.19 -6.17
CA VAL A 45 5.73 6.39 -5.66
C VAL A 45 6.65 7.08 -4.66
N ARG A 46 6.98 8.34 -4.93
CA ARG A 46 7.82 9.19 -4.08
C ARG A 46 6.99 9.97 -3.06
N SER A 47 5.87 10.54 -3.49
CA SER A 47 4.98 11.29 -2.61
C SER A 47 3.55 11.25 -3.13
N VAL A 48 2.60 11.33 -2.21
CA VAL A 48 1.16 11.41 -2.45
C VAL A 48 0.66 12.70 -1.81
N SER A 49 -0.18 13.45 -2.50
CA SER A 49 -0.86 14.61 -1.94
C SER A 49 -2.28 14.70 -2.49
N ASP A 50 -3.09 15.59 -1.92
CA ASP A 50 -4.37 15.96 -2.50
C ASP A 50 -4.18 16.65 -3.88
N ASN A 51 -5.26 16.70 -4.67
CA ASN A 51 -5.25 17.21 -6.03
C ASN A 51 -6.34 18.28 -6.22
N PRO A 52 -6.12 19.51 -5.72
CA PRO A 52 -7.14 20.57 -5.67
C PRO A 52 -7.65 20.96 -7.06
N GLN A 53 -6.83 20.78 -8.11
CA GLN A 53 -7.25 21.05 -9.48
C GLN A 53 -8.21 19.99 -10.00
N CYS A 54 -7.91 18.70 -9.80
CA CYS A 54 -8.84 17.64 -10.14
C CYS A 54 -10.13 17.72 -9.31
N GLU A 55 -10.04 18.13 -8.04
CA GLU A 55 -11.22 18.39 -7.20
C GLU A 55 -12.10 19.52 -7.77
N THR A 56 -11.49 20.56 -8.34
CA THR A 56 -12.23 21.65 -8.99
C THR A 56 -13.02 21.13 -10.19
N PHE A 57 -12.37 20.35 -11.09
CA PHE A 57 -13.07 19.73 -12.22
C PHE A 57 -14.17 18.76 -11.77
N ALA A 58 -13.90 17.93 -10.75
CA ALA A 58 -14.88 17.02 -10.19
C ALA A 58 -16.10 17.76 -9.64
N ARG A 59 -15.90 18.92 -8.99
CA ARG A 59 -16.99 19.77 -8.50
C ARG A 59 -17.82 20.34 -9.64
N THR A 60 -17.18 20.86 -10.69
CA THR A 60 -17.87 21.39 -11.87
C THR A 60 -18.72 20.32 -12.57
N LEU A 61 -18.25 19.08 -12.60
CA LEU A 61 -18.97 17.93 -13.17
C LEU A 61 -19.95 17.27 -12.17
N GLY A 62 -20.21 17.90 -11.01
CA GLY A 62 -21.12 17.39 -9.98
C GLY A 62 -20.68 16.09 -9.29
N LEU A 63 -19.42 15.68 -9.41
CA LEU A 63 -18.85 14.43 -8.90
C LEU A 63 -18.36 14.52 -7.44
N ALA A 64 -18.37 15.71 -6.82
CA ALA A 64 -17.76 15.94 -5.51
C ALA A 64 -18.34 15.07 -4.37
N GLN A 65 -19.63 14.71 -4.45
CA GLN A 65 -20.34 13.94 -3.41
C GLN A 65 -20.35 12.43 -3.66
N ILE A 66 -19.66 11.97 -4.70
CA ILE A 66 -19.76 10.58 -5.18
C ILE A 66 -18.72 9.67 -4.50
N GLY A 67 -17.84 10.23 -3.66
CA GLY A 67 -16.81 9.46 -2.96
C GLY A 67 -15.61 9.12 -3.83
N LEU A 68 -15.35 9.91 -4.89
CA LEU A 68 -14.09 9.83 -5.63
C LEU A 68 -12.91 10.15 -4.70
N VAL A 69 -11.82 9.40 -4.84
CA VAL A 69 -10.56 9.72 -4.15
C VAL A 69 -9.59 10.30 -5.16
N LEU A 70 -9.25 11.58 -5.01
CA LEU A 70 -8.38 12.29 -5.92
C LEU A 70 -7.02 12.50 -5.27
N ARG A 71 -5.96 12.03 -5.93
CA ARG A 71 -4.58 12.16 -5.47
C ARG A 71 -3.67 12.67 -6.58
N SER A 72 -2.68 13.43 -6.19
CA SER A 72 -1.53 13.77 -7.01
C SER A 72 -0.38 12.86 -6.58
N VAL A 73 0.08 12.03 -7.51
CA VAL A 73 1.11 11.02 -7.24
C VAL A 73 2.39 11.42 -7.95
N ARG A 74 3.44 11.68 -7.18
CA ARG A 74 4.78 11.94 -7.72
C ARG A 74 5.54 10.64 -7.80
N LEU A 75 5.97 10.28 -9.00
CA LEU A 75 6.76 9.07 -9.23
C LEU A 75 8.25 9.33 -9.02
N SER A 76 9.01 8.27 -8.79
CA SER A 76 10.47 8.34 -8.59
C SER A 76 11.21 8.97 -9.79
N GLY A 77 10.67 8.81 -11.00
CA GLY A 77 11.16 9.48 -12.22
C GLY A 77 10.80 10.96 -12.35
N GLY A 78 10.34 11.62 -11.27
CA GLY A 78 10.03 13.06 -11.24
C GLY A 78 8.67 13.46 -11.83
N ARG A 79 8.04 12.57 -12.61
CA ARG A 79 6.72 12.79 -13.21
C ARG A 79 5.64 12.83 -12.15
N THR A 80 4.65 13.70 -12.33
CA THR A 80 3.44 13.75 -11.51
C THR A 80 2.26 13.27 -12.33
N VAL A 81 1.43 12.41 -11.74
CA VAL A 81 0.21 11.88 -12.35
C VAL A 81 -0.96 12.12 -11.42
N SER A 82 -2.09 12.55 -11.97
CA SER A 82 -3.35 12.60 -11.23
C SER A 82 -3.94 11.19 -11.18
N LEU A 83 -4.21 10.67 -9.99
CA LEU A 83 -4.91 9.41 -9.79
C LEU A 83 -6.31 9.72 -9.25
N VAL A 84 -7.32 9.08 -9.82
CA VAL A 84 -8.69 9.12 -9.30
C VAL A 84 -9.15 7.69 -9.06
N ALA A 85 -9.37 7.32 -7.80
CA ALA A 85 -10.05 6.07 -7.48
C ALA A 85 -11.56 6.26 -7.62
N VAL A 86 -12.18 5.38 -8.41
CA VAL A 86 -13.58 5.49 -8.82
C VAL A 86 -14.40 4.39 -8.16
N PRO A 87 -15.39 4.73 -7.31
CA PRO A 87 -16.29 3.76 -6.70
C PRO A 87 -16.99 2.89 -7.73
N SER A 88 -17.28 1.64 -7.35
CA SER A 88 -17.89 0.66 -8.24
C SER A 88 -19.26 1.10 -8.78
N ALA A 89 -19.99 1.90 -8.02
CA ALA A 89 -21.30 2.44 -8.39
C ALA A 89 -21.23 3.35 -9.64
N CYS A 90 -20.17 4.13 -9.82
CA CYS A 90 -20.01 5.03 -10.95
C CYS A 90 -19.93 4.29 -12.29
N TRP A 91 -19.50 3.03 -12.30
CA TRP A 91 -19.40 2.23 -13.53
C TRP A 91 -20.72 1.57 -13.92
N ARG A 92 -21.68 1.47 -12.98
CA ARG A 92 -23.01 0.88 -13.22
C ARG A 92 -24.04 1.89 -13.69
N ASP A 93 -23.85 3.15 -13.31
CA ASP A 93 -24.70 4.27 -13.72
C ASP A 93 -24.11 4.93 -14.99
N PRO A 94 -24.83 4.91 -16.13
CA PRO A 94 -24.33 5.48 -17.39
C PRO A 94 -24.01 6.98 -17.30
N ASP A 95 -24.79 7.76 -16.56
CA ASP A 95 -24.61 9.21 -16.45
C ASP A 95 -23.37 9.53 -15.60
N LEU A 96 -23.19 8.81 -14.49
CA LEU A 96 -21.98 8.93 -13.67
C LEU A 96 -20.74 8.45 -14.41
N HIS A 97 -20.85 7.36 -15.16
CA HIS A 97 -19.77 6.83 -15.97
C HIS A 97 -19.30 7.86 -17.00
N ALA A 98 -20.25 8.45 -17.77
CA ALA A 98 -19.94 9.49 -18.74
C ALA A 98 -19.22 10.68 -18.09
N ARG A 99 -19.73 11.17 -16.95
CA ARG A 99 -19.11 12.27 -16.21
C ARG A 99 -17.71 11.96 -15.67
N VAL A 100 -17.43 10.72 -15.27
CA VAL A 100 -16.08 10.28 -14.86
C VAL A 100 -15.12 10.30 -16.05
N LEU A 101 -15.59 9.95 -17.25
CA LEU A 101 -14.79 10.07 -18.48
C LEU A 101 -14.57 11.54 -18.86
N ASP A 102 -15.59 12.39 -18.73
CA ASP A 102 -15.46 13.84 -18.92
C ASP A 102 -14.44 14.45 -17.96
N LEU A 103 -14.40 14.00 -16.71
CA LEU A 103 -13.38 14.42 -15.74
C LEU A 103 -11.97 14.07 -16.25
N LYS A 104 -11.78 12.86 -16.77
CA LYS A 104 -10.49 12.45 -17.34
C LYS A 104 -10.11 13.37 -18.50
N TRP A 105 -11.01 13.59 -19.45
CA TRP A 105 -10.75 14.44 -20.61
C TRP A 105 -10.47 15.89 -20.22
N ALA A 106 -11.23 16.48 -19.29
CA ALA A 106 -11.01 17.84 -18.82
C ALA A 106 -9.61 18.01 -18.20
N VAL A 107 -9.17 17.04 -17.40
CA VAL A 107 -7.83 17.08 -16.79
C VAL A 107 -6.74 16.85 -17.84
N GLU A 108 -6.91 15.90 -18.75
CA GLU A 108 -5.94 15.64 -19.82
C GLU A 108 -5.80 16.80 -20.80
N PHE A 109 -6.92 17.47 -21.13
CA PHE A 109 -6.93 18.68 -21.96
C PHE A 109 -6.19 19.86 -21.30
N SER A 110 -6.11 19.88 -19.95
CA SER A 110 -5.28 20.84 -19.21
C SER A 110 -3.77 20.51 -19.23
N GLY A 111 -3.35 19.49 -19.98
CA GLY A 111 -1.95 19.08 -20.13
C GLY A 111 -1.44 18.13 -19.03
N ARG A 112 -2.34 17.50 -18.27
CA ARG A 112 -1.99 16.62 -17.14
C ARG A 112 -2.47 15.21 -17.35
N ARG A 113 -1.61 14.22 -17.10
CA ARG A 113 -2.01 12.82 -17.18
C ARG A 113 -2.95 12.46 -16.03
N LEU A 114 -4.10 11.85 -16.34
CA LEU A 114 -5.02 11.31 -15.36
C LEU A 114 -5.18 9.79 -15.51
N VAL A 115 -5.07 9.07 -14.39
CA VAL A 115 -5.33 7.64 -14.30
C VAL A 115 -6.60 7.43 -13.49
N LEU A 116 -7.59 6.79 -14.12
CA LEU A 116 -8.77 6.29 -13.44
C LEU A 116 -8.45 4.89 -12.90
N ALA A 117 -8.55 4.69 -11.60
CA ALA A 117 -8.39 3.41 -10.95
C ALA A 117 -9.76 2.92 -10.46
N PRO A 118 -10.32 1.86 -11.06
CA PRO A 118 -11.55 1.26 -10.54
C PRO A 118 -11.36 0.77 -9.12
N GLU A 119 -12.38 0.93 -8.26
CA GLU A 119 -12.37 0.40 -6.90
C GLU A 119 -12.03 -1.09 -6.87
N SER A 120 -12.50 -1.90 -7.82
CA SER A 120 -12.14 -3.32 -7.91
C SER A 120 -10.64 -3.59 -8.01
N VAL A 121 -9.87 -2.68 -8.65
CA VAL A 121 -8.41 -2.77 -8.73
C VAL A 121 -7.76 -2.40 -7.40
N ILE A 122 -8.32 -1.41 -6.69
CA ILE A 122 -7.90 -1.01 -5.34
C ILE A 122 -8.18 -2.12 -4.33
N ARG A 123 -9.34 -2.78 -4.45
CA ARG A 123 -9.80 -3.87 -3.56
C ARG A 123 -9.18 -5.23 -3.87
N ALA A 124 -8.23 -5.30 -4.81
CA ALA A 124 -7.67 -6.56 -5.25
C ALA A 124 -6.77 -7.18 -4.17
N GLU A 125 -7.11 -8.39 -3.73
CA GLU A 125 -6.31 -9.18 -2.79
C GLU A 125 -5.21 -9.98 -3.52
N PRO A 126 -4.08 -10.28 -2.84
CA PRO A 126 -3.74 -9.96 -1.44
C PRO A 126 -3.15 -8.54 -1.25
N ARG A 127 -3.05 -7.76 -2.33
CA ARG A 127 -2.35 -6.47 -2.33
C ARG A 127 -2.94 -5.47 -1.35
N LEU A 128 -4.27 -5.40 -1.25
CA LEU A 128 -4.93 -4.51 -0.30
C LEU A 128 -4.57 -4.90 1.13
N THR A 129 -4.80 -6.16 1.52
CA THR A 129 -4.49 -6.65 2.87
C THR A 129 -3.04 -6.39 3.24
N ASN A 130 -2.09 -6.69 2.33
CA ASN A 130 -0.68 -6.45 2.56
C ASN A 130 -0.33 -4.96 2.71
N ALA A 131 -0.94 -4.09 1.89
CA ALA A 131 -0.72 -2.65 1.99
C ALA A 131 -1.28 -2.08 3.30
N LEU A 132 -2.44 -2.56 3.73
CA LEU A 132 -3.04 -2.22 5.02
C LEU A 132 -2.15 -2.69 6.17
N LEU A 133 -1.60 -3.91 6.09
CA LEU A 133 -0.69 -4.46 7.09
C LEU A 133 0.56 -3.60 7.26
N VAL A 134 1.24 -3.26 6.17
CA VAL A 134 2.40 -2.37 6.21
C VAL A 134 2.03 -0.99 6.74
N SER A 135 0.86 -0.46 6.37
CA SER A 135 0.38 0.85 6.84
C SER A 135 0.04 0.84 8.33
N ALA A 136 -0.47 -0.27 8.87
CA ALA A 136 -0.76 -0.42 10.29
C ALA A 136 0.52 -0.39 11.15
N CYS A 137 1.67 -0.74 10.58
CA CYS A 137 2.96 -0.69 11.26
C CYS A 137 3.56 0.73 11.37
N ASP A 138 2.87 1.79 10.95
CA ASP A 138 3.39 3.17 11.00
C ASP A 138 3.77 3.62 12.43
N GLY A 139 3.08 3.11 13.46
CA GLY A 139 3.36 3.39 14.87
C GLY A 139 4.47 2.54 15.50
N VAL A 140 5.02 1.55 14.79
CA VAL A 140 6.10 0.71 15.34
C VAL A 140 7.40 1.50 15.35
N HIS A 141 8.06 1.54 16.50
CA HIS A 141 9.34 2.22 16.64
C HIS A 141 10.48 1.30 16.21
N VAL A 142 11.38 1.82 15.36
CA VAL A 142 12.63 1.14 14.97
C VAL A 142 13.79 2.06 15.32
N THR A 143 14.67 1.60 16.19
CA THR A 143 15.83 2.40 16.59
C THR A 143 16.85 2.50 15.45
N PRO A 144 17.67 3.56 15.40
CA PRO A 144 18.75 3.66 14.41
C PRO A 144 19.73 2.47 14.44
N ARG A 145 19.96 1.91 15.64
CA ARG A 145 20.82 0.74 15.83
C ARG A 145 20.22 -0.51 15.19
N GLU A 146 18.97 -0.81 15.47
CA GLU A 146 18.23 -1.92 14.85
C GLU A 146 18.22 -1.83 13.33
N ARG A 147 17.90 -0.63 12.82
CA ARG A 147 17.95 -0.35 11.38
C ARG A 147 19.34 -0.64 10.80
N LEU A 148 20.41 -0.16 11.43
CA LEU A 148 21.77 -0.38 10.93
C LEU A 148 22.18 -1.86 10.97
N MET A 149 21.83 -2.58 12.04
CA MET A 149 22.14 -4.01 12.17
C MET A 149 21.46 -4.82 11.06
N LEU A 150 20.16 -4.60 10.84
CA LEU A 150 19.42 -5.31 9.79
C LEU A 150 19.95 -4.98 8.39
N LEU A 151 20.24 -3.71 8.10
CA LEU A 151 20.79 -3.32 6.79
C LEU A 151 22.18 -3.91 6.54
N SER A 152 23.03 -3.96 7.56
CA SER A 152 24.36 -4.56 7.47
C SER A 152 24.26 -6.06 7.20
N HIS A 153 23.39 -6.76 7.95
CA HIS A 153 23.13 -8.17 7.72
C HIS A 153 22.63 -8.45 6.30
N LEU A 154 21.62 -7.70 5.83
CA LEU A 154 21.10 -7.87 4.46
C LEU A 154 22.19 -7.63 3.41
N ALA A 155 23.06 -6.64 3.59
CA ALA A 155 24.18 -6.41 2.68
C ALA A 155 25.18 -7.58 2.65
N GLU A 156 25.44 -8.24 3.79
CA GLU A 156 26.33 -9.39 3.91
C GLU A 156 25.76 -10.66 3.24
N VAL A 157 24.44 -10.87 3.33
CA VAL A 157 23.77 -12.07 2.77
C VAL A 157 23.29 -11.90 1.32
N GLY A 158 23.70 -10.82 0.64
CA GLY A 158 23.44 -10.62 -0.80
C GLY A 158 22.25 -9.72 -1.13
N GLY A 159 21.70 -9.01 -0.15
CA GLY A 159 20.72 -7.94 -0.32
C GLY A 159 19.27 -8.33 -0.04
N SER A 160 18.98 -9.61 0.23
CA SER A 160 17.66 -10.10 0.61
C SER A 160 17.70 -11.27 1.60
N ALA A 161 16.64 -11.41 2.39
CA ALA A 161 16.42 -12.52 3.32
C ALA A 161 14.92 -12.73 3.56
N SER A 162 14.51 -13.79 4.25
CA SER A 162 13.12 -13.96 4.67
C SER A 162 12.74 -12.95 5.76
N LEU A 163 11.45 -12.64 5.87
CA LEU A 163 10.89 -11.79 6.93
C LEU A 163 11.22 -12.34 8.33
N GLU A 164 11.16 -13.67 8.51
CA GLU A 164 11.56 -14.35 9.75
C GLU A 164 13.00 -14.04 10.14
N VAL A 165 13.95 -14.27 9.21
CA VAL A 165 15.37 -14.00 9.47
C VAL A 165 15.57 -12.52 9.78
N CYS A 166 14.92 -11.62 9.04
CA CYS A 166 15.00 -10.18 9.32
C CYS A 166 14.49 -9.83 10.73
N ALA A 167 13.40 -10.48 11.16
CA ALA A 167 12.81 -10.27 12.48
C ALA A 167 13.70 -10.79 13.62
N GLU A 168 14.45 -11.88 13.43
CA GLU A 168 15.42 -12.39 14.40
C GLU A 168 16.55 -11.38 14.72
N TRP A 169 16.92 -10.53 13.76
CA TRP A 169 17.89 -9.46 13.98
C TRP A 169 17.34 -8.27 14.78
N LEU A 170 16.03 -8.24 15.02
CA LEU A 170 15.31 -7.18 15.73
C LEU A 170 14.72 -7.67 17.06
N THR A 171 15.42 -8.57 17.76
CA THR A 171 14.99 -9.17 19.05
C THR A 171 14.73 -8.15 20.18
N GLY A 172 15.22 -6.92 20.06
CA GLY A 172 14.93 -5.83 21.00
C GLY A 172 13.57 -5.17 20.80
N SER A 173 12.92 -5.40 19.66
CA SER A 173 11.60 -4.84 19.34
C SER A 173 10.49 -5.66 19.99
N PRO A 174 9.44 -5.04 20.56
CA PRO A 174 8.25 -5.74 21.04
C PRO A 174 7.44 -6.38 19.91
N ASP A 175 7.61 -5.89 18.67
CA ASP A 175 7.04 -6.44 17.45
C ASP A 175 8.11 -6.46 16.34
N PRO A 176 8.95 -7.51 16.29
CA PRO A 176 10.06 -7.58 15.34
C PRO A 176 9.59 -7.64 13.87
N ALA A 177 8.52 -8.38 13.58
CA ALA A 177 7.96 -8.44 12.22
C ALA A 177 7.35 -7.07 11.82
N GLY A 178 6.60 -6.43 12.72
CA GLY A 178 6.10 -5.08 12.52
C GLY A 178 7.21 -4.05 12.33
N ALA A 179 8.35 -4.22 12.99
CA ALA A 179 9.52 -3.36 12.81
C ALA A 179 10.15 -3.52 11.40
N VAL A 180 10.22 -4.74 10.87
CA VAL A 180 10.63 -4.96 9.47
C VAL A 180 9.64 -4.32 8.49
N LEU A 181 8.33 -4.51 8.69
CA LEU A 181 7.29 -3.90 7.85
C LEU A 181 7.27 -2.37 7.96
N ARG A 182 7.61 -1.82 9.14
CA ARG A 182 7.82 -0.39 9.32
C ARG A 182 8.95 0.13 8.42
N LEU A 183 10.06 -0.60 8.32
CA LEU A 183 11.15 -0.25 7.40
C LEU A 183 10.75 -0.38 5.92
N VAL A 184 9.78 -1.23 5.59
CA VAL A 184 9.14 -1.26 4.27
C VAL A 184 8.28 0.01 4.05
N ALA A 185 7.50 0.43 5.04
CA ALA A 185 6.72 1.67 4.98
C ALA A 185 7.62 2.91 4.80
N GLU A 186 8.79 2.92 5.44
CA GLU A 186 9.83 3.95 5.27
C GLU A 186 10.59 3.84 3.94
N ARG A 187 10.27 2.86 3.08
CA ARG A 187 10.92 2.58 1.79
C ARG A 187 12.42 2.27 1.90
N VAL A 188 12.85 1.76 3.05
CA VAL A 188 14.22 1.29 3.27
C VAL A 188 14.36 -0.13 2.74
N LEU A 189 13.33 -0.93 3.00
CA LEU A 189 13.19 -2.30 2.53
C LEU A 189 12.03 -2.40 1.55
N THR A 190 11.98 -3.49 0.80
CA THR A 190 10.86 -3.84 -0.07
C THR A 190 10.45 -5.29 0.15
N ILE A 191 9.16 -5.55 -0.02
CA ILE A 191 8.56 -6.88 0.07
C ILE A 191 7.57 -7.03 -1.09
N ALA A 192 7.38 -8.26 -1.57
CA ALA A 192 6.39 -8.57 -2.58
C ALA A 192 4.98 -8.45 -1.99
N LEU A 193 4.11 -7.64 -2.63
CA LEU A 193 2.74 -7.40 -2.15
C LEU A 193 1.68 -8.19 -2.95
N ASP A 194 2.08 -8.84 -4.05
CA ASP A 194 1.23 -9.61 -4.94
C ASP A 194 0.90 -11.01 -4.41
N ARG A 195 1.55 -11.43 -3.32
CA ARG A 195 1.31 -12.69 -2.59
C ARG A 195 1.08 -12.39 -1.12
N PRO A 196 0.33 -13.21 -0.38
CA PRO A 196 0.16 -13.01 1.06
C PRO A 196 1.51 -12.87 1.76
N ILE A 197 1.64 -11.89 2.67
CA ILE A 197 2.84 -11.74 3.49
C ILE A 197 2.85 -12.83 4.56
N GLU A 198 3.80 -13.74 4.43
CA GLU A 198 4.13 -14.81 5.38
C GLU A 198 5.56 -14.63 5.91
N LEU A 199 5.97 -15.38 6.95
CA LEU A 199 7.31 -15.32 7.54
C LEU A 199 8.44 -15.64 6.54
N GLN A 200 8.16 -16.52 5.59
CA GLN A 200 9.04 -16.87 4.47
C GLN A 200 9.08 -15.83 3.34
N SER A 201 8.31 -14.74 3.43
CA SER A 201 8.30 -13.70 2.39
C SER A 201 9.67 -13.05 2.28
N GLU A 202 10.14 -12.88 1.05
CA GLU A 202 11.43 -12.24 0.79
C GLU A 202 11.35 -10.72 1.01
N VAL A 203 12.25 -10.23 1.87
CA VAL A 203 12.50 -8.82 2.14
C VAL A 203 13.85 -8.45 1.55
N SER A 204 13.92 -7.33 0.83
CA SER A 204 15.14 -6.91 0.13
C SER A 204 15.41 -5.42 0.29
N LEU A 205 16.68 -5.03 0.16
CA LEU A 205 17.10 -3.62 0.19
C LEU A 205 16.47 -2.84 -0.97
N ALA A 206 15.84 -1.69 -0.67
CA ALA A 206 15.16 -0.89 -1.69
C ALA A 206 16.10 -0.30 -2.75
N ALA A 207 17.37 -0.05 -2.40
CA ALA A 207 18.37 0.54 -3.29
C ALA A 207 18.98 -0.44 -4.32
N TRP A 208 18.62 -1.73 -4.24
CA TRP A 208 19.22 -2.80 -5.06
C TRP A 208 18.28 -3.30 -6.16
N ARG A 209 17.23 -2.52 -6.49
CA ARG A 209 16.29 -2.78 -7.59
C ARG A 209 16.35 -1.72 -8.68
#